data_AF-A0A382FLS8-F1
#
_entry.id   AF-A0A382FLS8-F1
#
_cell.length_a   1.000
_cell.length_b   1.000
_cell.length_c   1.000
_cell.angle_alpha   90.00
_cell.angle_beta   90.00
_cell.angle_gamma   90.00
#
_symmetry.space_group_name_H-M   'P 1'
#
loop_
_entity.id
_entity.type
_entity.pdbx_description
1 polymer ?
#
loop_
_entity_poly.entity_id
_entity_poly.type
_entity_poly.pdbx_seq_one_letter_code
_entity_poly.pdbx_strand_id
1 'polypeptide(L)' 'MGILPGVEIRLMKKGPFKGPIEIKVRGYEVALRYKDAMQINVS' A
#
# COMPACT_ATOMS: atom_id res chain seq x y z
N MET A 1 4.96 -4.11 -11.34
CA MET A 1 6.11 -3.18 -11.31
C MET A 1 5.73 -2.01 -10.40
N GLY A 2 6.22 -1.95 -9.15
CA GLY A 2 5.94 -0.79 -8.28
C GLY A 2 6.30 -0.97 -6.80
N ILE A 3 6.17 -2.19 -6.27
CA ILE A 3 6.57 -2.53 -4.90
C ILE A 3 7.30 -3.87 -4.97
N LEU A 4 8.50 -3.93 -4.42
CA LEU A 4 9.32 -5.15 -4.36
C LEU A 4 9.17 -5.82 -2.99
N PRO A 5 9.26 -7.15 -2.90
CA PRO A 5 9.36 -7.84 -1.62
C PRO A 5 10.55 -7.32 -0.79
N GLY A 6 10.39 -7.30 0.54
CA GLY A 6 11.44 -6.85 1.47
C GLY A 6 11.55 -5.33 1.62
N VAL A 7 10.65 -4.56 1.01
CA VAL A 7 10.62 -3.10 1.19
C VAL A 7 9.75 -2.75 2.39
N GLU A 8 10.30 -1.93 3.29
CA GLU A 8 9.53 -1.34 4.38
C GLU A 8 8.52 -0.32 3.85
N ILE A 9 7.28 -0.45 4.32
CA ILE A 9 6.18 0.43 3.95
C ILE A 9 5.53 0.98 5.21
N ARG A 10 4.94 2.17 5.10
CA ARG A 10 4.12 2.75 6.17
C ARG A 10 2.71 3.01 5.68
N LEU A 11 1.72 2.52 6.40
CA LEU A 11 0.33 2.87 6.14
C LEU A 11 0.11 4.35 6.49
N MET A 12 -0.40 5.12 5.54
CA MET A 12 -0.70 6.54 5.74
C MET A 12 -2.21 6.74 5.93
N LYS A 13 -3.02 6.17 5.03
CA LYS A 13 -4.48 6.35 5.04
C LYS A 13 -5.20 5.15 4.46
N LYS A 14 -6.42 4.91 4.95
CA LYS A 14 -7.34 3.92 4.39
C LYS A 14 -8.64 4.60 4.00
N GLY A 15 -9.01 4.50 2.72
CA GLY A 15 -10.29 4.98 2.23
C GLY A 15 -11.47 4.17 2.77
N PRO A 16 -12.67 4.78 2.87
CA PRO A 16 -13.89 4.07 3.27
C PRO A 16 -14.34 3.07 2.18
N PHE A 17 -15.21 2.12 2.52
CA PHE A 17 -15.91 1.20 1.60
C PHE A 17 -15.02 0.50 0.55
N LYS A 18 -13.97 -0.23 0.98
CA LYS A 18 -12.99 -0.86 0.06
C LYS A 18 -12.37 0.15 -0.93
N GLY A 19 -12.23 1.40 -0.47
CA GLY A 19 -11.54 2.46 -1.18
C GLY A 19 -10.02 2.26 -1.20
N PRO A 20 -9.28 3.20 -1.82
CA PRO A 20 -7.84 3.10 -1.96
C PRO A 20 -7.13 3.11 -0.60
N ILE A 21 -5.97 2.44 -0.54
CA ILE A 21 -5.07 2.42 0.60
C ILE A 21 -3.84 3.21 0.21
N GLU A 22 -3.54 4.26 0.97
CA GLU A 22 -2.36 5.09 0.77
C GLU A 22 -1.24 4.60 1.68
N ILE A 23 -0.10 4.31 1.07
CA ILE A 23 1.13 3.89 1.76
C ILE A 23 2.29 4.79 1.37
N LYS A 24 3.27 4.90 2.26
CA LYS A 24 4.57 5.53 1.98
C LYS A 24 5.61 4.45 1.77
N VAL A 25 6.32 4.53 0.65
CA VAL A 25 7.35 3.58 0.22
C VAL A 25 8.56 4.38 -0.22
N ARG A 26 9.75 4.11 0.34
CA ARG A 26 11.01 4.78 -0.04
C ARG A 26 10.93 6.31 -0.17
N GLY A 27 10.10 6.96 0.66
CA GLY A 27 9.95 8.42 0.69
C GLY A 27 8.85 9.01 -0.18
N TYR A 28 8.20 8.23 -1.06
CA TYR A 28 7.06 8.69 -1.87
C TYR A 28 5.76 7.99 -1.47
N GLU A 29 4.64 8.64 -1.78
CA GLU A 29 3.29 8.15 -1.46
C GLU A 29 2.69 7.41 -2.66
N VAL A 30 2.05 6.27 -2.38
CA VAL A 30 1.41 5.42 -3.39
C VAL A 30 0.00 5.10 -2.92
N ALA A 31 -0.97 5.34 -3.80
CA ALA A 31 -2.35 4.89 -3.62
C ALA A 31 -2.55 3.53 -4.29
N LEU A 32 -2.80 2.50 -3.49
CA LEU A 32 -3.13 1.16 -3.95
C LEU A 32 -4.65 0.97 -3.99
N ARG A 33 -5.16 0.28 -5.01
CA ARG A 33 -6.54 -0.20 -4.98
C ARG A 33 -6.67 -1.26 -3.89
N TYR A 34 -7.81 -1.31 -3.23
CA TYR A 34 -8.08 -2.27 -2.16
C TYR A 34 -7.77 -3.72 -2.57
N LYS A 35 -8.19 -4.13 -3.78
CA LYS A 35 -7.92 -5.47 -4.32
C LYS A 35 -6.44 -5.80 -4.48
N ASP A 36 -5.61 -4.82 -4.82
CA ASP A 36 -4.18 -5.01 -5.04
C ASP A 36 -3.45 -5.09 -3.69
N ALA A 37 -3.85 -4.24 -2.74
CA ALA A 37 -3.32 -4.27 -1.37
C ALA A 37 -3.62 -5.58 -0.63
N MET A 38 -4.76 -6.24 -0.93
CA MET A 38 -5.08 -7.57 -0.38
C MET A 38 -4.13 -8.68 -0.82
N GLN A 39 -3.32 -8.47 -1.86
CA GLN A 39 -2.33 -9.45 -2.35
C GLN A 39 -0.95 -9.23 -1.70
N ILE A 40 -0.80 -8.21 -0.87
CA ILE A 40 0.47 -7.87 -0.22
C ILE A 40 0.46 -8.47 1.18
N ASN A 41 1.37 -9.42 1.42
CA ASN A 41 1.61 -9.94 2.76
C ASN A 41 2.60 -9.04 3.49
N VAL A 42 2.23 -8.60 4.70
CA VAL A 42 3.08 -7.83 5.61
C VAL A 42 3.34 -8.65 6.86
N SER A 43 4.49 -8.48 7.50
CA SER A 43 4.90 -9.18 8.73
C SER A 43 5.19 -8.19 9.83
#